data_AF-A0A1Q6PX91-F1
#
_entry.id   AF-A0A1Q6PX91-F1
#
_cell.length_a   1.000
_cell.length_b   1.000
_cell.length_c   1.000
_cell.angle_alpha   90.00
_cell.angle_beta   90.00
_cell.angle_gamma   90.00
#
_symmetry.space_group_name_H-M   'P 1'
#
loop_
_entity.id
_entity.type
_entity.pdbx_description
1 polymer ?
#
loop_
_entity_poly.entity_id
_entity_poly.type
_entity_poly.pdbx_seq_one_letter_code
_entity_poly.pdbx_strand_id
1 'polypeptide(L)'
;MKRILTAAALAAALLSSAPRAAAACPYKVGPLGRYIAPAIVQGMTATNDGNAVEVWCTDALDGDDWFFTVDNETELKIYSRVNLVIDANGTPDDYSDDKVIDALFCNDCTED
;
A
#
# COMPACT_ATOMS: atom_id res chain seq x y z
N MET A 1 -13.87 -39.21 44.03
CA MET A 1 -14.33 -38.84 42.67
C MET A 1 -14.49 -37.33 42.63
N LYS A 2 -13.50 -36.60 42.08
CA LYS A 2 -13.43 -35.13 42.07
C LYS A 2 -13.97 -34.65 40.71
N ARG A 3 -15.00 -33.81 40.72
CA ARG A 3 -15.71 -33.33 39.53
C ARG A 3 -14.81 -32.39 38.71
N ILE A 4 -14.60 -32.74 37.44
CA ILE A 4 -13.95 -31.89 36.43
C ILE A 4 -14.95 -30.80 36.06
N LEU A 5 -14.58 -29.53 36.26
CA LEU A 5 -15.34 -28.38 35.75
C LEU A 5 -14.38 -27.56 34.88
N THR A 6 -14.37 -27.89 33.60
CA THR A 6 -13.69 -27.14 32.55
C THR A 6 -14.52 -25.89 32.27
N ALA A 7 -14.01 -24.71 32.61
CA ALA A 7 -14.60 -23.44 32.21
C ALA A 7 -13.90 -22.94 30.94
N ALA A 8 -14.54 -23.14 29.78
CA ALA A 8 -14.14 -22.49 28.54
C ALA A 8 -14.72 -21.07 28.55
N ALA A 9 -13.88 -20.06 28.74
CA ALA A 9 -14.25 -18.67 28.52
C ALA A 9 -14.11 -18.37 27.02
N LEU A 10 -15.23 -18.23 26.33
CA LEU A 10 -15.31 -17.82 24.93
C LEU A 10 -14.95 -16.33 24.86
N ALA A 11 -13.73 -15.99 24.47
CA ALA A 11 -13.33 -14.62 24.18
C ALA A 11 -13.91 -14.21 22.83
N ALA A 12 -15.10 -13.59 22.84
CA ALA A 12 -15.59 -12.84 21.69
C ALA A 12 -14.76 -11.55 21.62
N ALA A 13 -13.62 -11.61 20.93
CA ALA A 13 -12.95 -10.41 20.46
C ALA A 13 -13.92 -9.69 19.53
N LEU A 14 -14.49 -8.59 20.02
CA LEU A 14 -15.20 -7.62 19.22
C LEU A 14 -14.27 -7.22 18.08
N LEU A 15 -14.54 -7.71 16.86
CA LEU A 15 -14.14 -7.00 15.65
C LEU A 15 -14.95 -5.70 15.67
N SER A 16 -14.46 -4.72 16.43
CA SER A 16 -14.89 -3.35 16.29
C SER A 16 -14.42 -2.93 14.90
N SER A 17 -15.27 -3.11 13.90
CA SER A 17 -15.24 -2.32 12.68
C SER A 17 -15.63 -0.88 13.02
N ALA A 18 -14.88 -0.26 13.94
CA ALA A 18 -14.86 1.18 14.00
C ALA A 18 -14.40 1.61 12.60
N PRO A 19 -15.14 2.51 11.91
CA PRO A 19 -14.61 3.09 10.69
C PRO A 19 -13.25 3.65 11.08
N ARG A 20 -12.19 3.11 10.49
CA ARG A 20 -10.88 3.73 10.57
C ARG A 20 -11.14 5.09 9.96
N ALA A 21 -11.16 6.15 10.78
CA ALA A 21 -11.23 7.50 10.26
C ALA A 21 -10.17 7.54 9.17
N ALA A 22 -10.57 7.88 7.93
CA ALA A 22 -9.63 8.02 6.83
C ALA A 22 -8.48 8.86 7.39
N ALA A 23 -7.28 8.27 7.41
CA ALA A 23 -6.13 8.97 7.94
C ALA A 23 -6.04 10.27 7.15
N ALA A 24 -5.93 11.41 7.85
CA ALA A 24 -5.82 12.69 7.18
C ALA A 24 -4.66 12.60 6.19
N CYS A 25 -4.90 12.95 4.94
CA CYS A 25 -3.97 12.77 3.85
C CYS A 25 -2.62 13.45 4.19
N PRO A 26 -1.52 12.73 4.51
CA PRO A 26 -0.21 13.36 4.75
C PRO A 26 0.31 14.15 3.55
N TYR A 27 -0.26 13.91 2.37
CA TYR A 27 0.19 14.51 1.12
C TYR A 27 -0.56 15.79 0.77
N LYS A 28 0.19 16.76 0.26
CA LYS A 28 -0.39 17.95 -0.34
C LYS A 28 -0.68 17.67 -1.81
N VAL A 29 -1.97 17.62 -2.16
CA VAL A 29 -2.40 17.48 -3.55
C VAL A 29 -2.02 18.71 -4.37
N GLY A 30 -1.34 18.49 -5.49
CA GLY A 30 -0.91 19.51 -6.43
C GLY A 30 -2.04 20.01 -7.34
N PRO A 31 -1.77 21.04 -8.16
CA PRO A 31 -2.78 21.68 -9.02
C PRO A 31 -3.37 20.78 -10.10
N LEU A 32 -2.72 19.64 -10.40
CA LEU A 32 -3.21 18.63 -11.33
C LEU A 32 -4.01 17.51 -10.65
N GLY A 33 -4.37 17.66 -9.38
CA GLY A 33 -5.06 16.62 -8.62
C GLY A 33 -4.15 15.43 -8.30
N ARG A 34 -2.84 15.64 -8.21
CA ARG A 34 -1.85 14.57 -8.01
C ARG A 34 -0.95 14.84 -6.83
N TYR A 35 -0.47 13.78 -6.19
CA TYR A 35 0.55 13.86 -5.16
C TYR A 35 1.59 12.75 -5.31
N ILE A 36 2.68 12.87 -4.55
CA ILE A 36 3.78 11.91 -4.53
C ILE A 36 3.78 11.19 -3.18
N ALA A 37 3.68 9.86 -3.23
CA ALA A 37 3.71 8.97 -2.08
C ALA A 37 5.01 8.15 -2.10
N PRO A 38 5.98 8.41 -1.20
CA PRO A 38 7.14 7.54 -1.06
C PRO A 38 6.70 6.18 -0.50
N ALA A 39 7.11 5.09 -1.13
CA ALA A 39 6.73 3.74 -0.76
C ALA A 39 7.90 2.76 -0.88
N ILE A 40 7.77 1.61 -0.22
CA ILE A 40 8.72 0.50 -0.27
C ILE A 40 8.05 -0.69 -0.93
N VAL A 41 8.67 -1.25 -1.97
CA VAL A 41 8.20 -2.48 -2.62
C VAL A 41 8.26 -3.63 -1.62
N GLN A 42 7.11 -4.23 -1.33
CA GLN A 42 6.99 -5.39 -0.43
C GLN A 42 6.96 -6.72 -1.19
N GLY A 43 6.36 -6.72 -2.38
CA GLY A 43 6.13 -7.95 -3.13
C GLY A 43 6.01 -7.71 -4.62
N MET A 44 6.41 -8.73 -5.39
CA MET A 44 6.33 -8.73 -6.84
C MET A 44 5.90 -10.12 -7.31
N THR A 45 4.87 -10.19 -8.16
CA THR A 45 4.33 -11.45 -8.70
C THR A 45 4.17 -11.35 -10.20
N ALA A 46 4.72 -12.29 -10.96
CA ALA A 46 4.53 -12.32 -12.41
C ALA A 46 3.08 -12.70 -12.77
N THR A 47 2.52 -12.05 -13.79
CA THR A 47 1.23 -12.44 -14.37
C THR A 47 1.34 -13.82 -15.03
N ASN A 48 0.20 -14.50 -15.21
CA ASN A 48 0.16 -15.86 -15.76
C ASN A 48 0.75 -15.98 -17.18
N ASP A 49 0.69 -14.92 -17.98
CA ASP A 49 1.25 -14.85 -19.33
C ASP A 49 2.74 -14.45 -19.34
N GLY A 50 3.30 -14.07 -18.18
CA GLY A 50 4.70 -13.68 -18.03
C GLY A 50 5.07 -12.33 -18.64
N ASN A 51 4.11 -11.55 -19.12
CA ASN A 51 4.37 -10.28 -19.79
C ASN A 51 4.40 -9.08 -18.84
N ALA A 52 3.85 -9.24 -17.63
CA ALA A 52 3.78 -8.18 -16.64
C ALA A 52 4.11 -8.72 -15.24
N VAL A 53 4.40 -7.78 -14.34
CA VAL A 53 4.63 -8.04 -12.92
C VAL A 53 3.71 -7.15 -12.11
N GLU A 54 2.93 -7.78 -11.24
CA GLU A 54 2.13 -7.14 -10.21
C GLU A 54 3.03 -6.75 -9.05
N VAL A 55 3.01 -5.48 -8.67
CA VAL A 55 3.85 -4.90 -7.63
C VAL A 55 2.98 -4.40 -6.48
N TRP A 56 3.36 -4.80 -5.26
CA TRP A 56 2.76 -4.36 -4.02
C TRP A 56 3.76 -3.51 -3.25
N CYS A 57 3.37 -2.30 -2.88
CA CYS A 57 4.18 -1.35 -2.13
C CYS A 57 3.45 -0.91 -0.86
N THR A 58 4.20 -0.64 0.20
CA THR A 58 3.67 0.00 1.40
C THR A 58 4.20 1.42 1.47
N ASP A 59 3.30 2.38 1.62
CA ASP A 59 3.61 3.79 1.83
C ASP A 59 4.50 3.97 3.07
N ALA A 60 5.51 4.82 2.96
CA ALA A 60 6.50 5.03 4.01
C ALA A 60 6.04 5.97 5.14
N LEU A 61 4.99 6.75 4.93
CA LEU A 61 4.48 7.76 5.87
C LEU A 61 3.21 7.31 6.59
N ASP A 62 2.20 6.83 5.85
CA ASP A 62 0.91 6.40 6.43
C ASP A 62 0.79 4.88 6.58
N GLY A 63 1.60 4.11 5.84
CA GLY A 63 1.59 2.65 5.87
C GLY A 63 0.46 2.02 5.07
N ASP A 64 -0.24 2.77 4.22
CA ASP A 64 -1.23 2.22 3.30
C ASP A 64 -0.56 1.44 2.16
N ASP A 65 -1.23 0.40 1.70
CA ASP A 65 -0.72 -0.49 0.66
C ASP A 65 -1.23 -0.08 -0.72
N TRP A 66 -0.30 0.01 -1.67
CA TRP A 66 -0.53 0.38 -3.07
C TRP A 66 -0.21 -0.77 -4.01
N PHE A 67 -0.93 -0.80 -5.13
CA PHE A 67 -0.81 -1.83 -6.15
C PHE A 67 -0.70 -1.19 -7.54
N PHE A 68 0.21 -1.72 -8.37
CA PHE A 68 0.32 -1.38 -9.79
C PHE A 68 0.98 -2.52 -10.58
N THR A 69 0.93 -2.44 -11.91
CA THR A 69 1.57 -3.41 -12.80
C THR A 69 2.69 -2.75 -13.59
N VAL A 70 3.80 -3.44 -13.74
CA VAL A 70 4.90 -3.07 -14.64
C VAL A 70 5.08 -4.15 -15.71
N ASP A 71 5.78 -3.85 -16.80
CA ASP A 71 6.19 -4.88 -17.75
C ASP A 71 7.25 -5.82 -17.14
N ASN A 72 7.48 -6.96 -17.80
CA ASN A 72 8.46 -7.96 -17.37
C ASN A 72 9.93 -7.57 -17.64
N GLU A 73 10.18 -6.42 -18.26
CA GLU A 73 11.52 -5.88 -18.54
C GLU A 73 11.94 -4.85 -17.47
N THR A 74 10.98 -4.35 -16.68
CA THR A 74 11.19 -3.35 -15.64
C THR A 74 12.05 -3.94 -14.52
N GLU A 75 13.25 -3.39 -14.35
CA GLU A 75 14.21 -3.83 -13.32
C GLU A 75 13.88 -3.28 -11.91
N LEU A 76 12.67 -3.50 -11.42
CA LEU A 76 12.30 -3.19 -10.04
C LEU A 76 12.68 -4.34 -9.10
N LYS A 77 12.99 -4.03 -7.84
CA LYS A 77 13.38 -5.03 -6.84
C LYS A 77 12.52 -4.91 -5.59
N ILE A 78 12.29 -6.04 -4.92
CA ILE A 78 11.71 -6.04 -3.59
C ILE A 78 12.63 -5.26 -2.64
N TYR A 79 12.02 -4.45 -1.76
CA TYR A 79 12.66 -3.48 -0.88
C TYR A 79 13.28 -2.26 -1.56
N SER A 80 13.11 -2.09 -2.88
CA SER A 80 13.42 -0.81 -3.52
C SER A 80 12.50 0.28 -3.01
N ARG A 81 13.07 1.48 -2.86
CA ARG A 81 12.31 2.71 -2.67
C ARG A 81 11.72 3.15 -4.00
N VAL A 82 10.45 3.54 -3.96
CA VAL A 82 9.74 4.10 -5.10
C VAL A 82 9.00 5.37 -4.67
N ASN A 83 8.87 6.33 -5.57
CA ASN A 83 7.97 7.45 -5.42
C ASN A 83 6.77 7.20 -6.33
N LEU A 84 5.62 6.90 -5.74
CA LEU A 84 4.39 6.68 -6.47
C LEU A 84 3.78 8.03 -6.82
N VAL A 85 3.38 8.18 -8.08
CA VAL A 85 2.53 9.30 -8.51
C VAL A 85 1.09 8.83 -8.38
N ILE A 86 0.34 9.50 -7.50
CA ILE A 86 -1.05 9.16 -7.22
C ILE A 86 -1.97 10.23 -7.80
N ASP A 87 -3.05 9.79 -8.44
CA ASP A 87 -4.20 10.62 -8.80
C ASP A 87 -5.18 10.62 -7.62
N ALA A 88 -5.42 11.81 -7.06
CA ALA A 88 -6.31 12.04 -5.93
C ALA A 88 -7.79 12.08 -6.32
N ASN A 89 -8.12 11.79 -7.59
CA ASN A 89 -9.48 11.60 -8.11
C ASN A 89 -10.52 12.71 -7.78
N GLY A 90 -10.05 13.93 -7.49
CA GLY A 90 -10.90 15.06 -7.08
C GLY A 90 -11.32 15.04 -5.60
N THR A 91 -10.78 14.13 -4.81
CA THR A 91 -11.06 13.84 -3.40
C THR A 91 -9.80 14.01 -2.54
N PRO A 92 -9.19 15.21 -2.47
CA PRO A 92 -7.88 15.42 -1.86
C PRO A 92 -7.77 15.10 -0.35
N ASP A 93 -8.89 14.87 0.32
CA ASP A 93 -8.97 14.54 1.74
C ASP A 93 -9.43 13.07 1.97
N ASP A 94 -9.57 12.27 0.91
CA ASP A 94 -10.05 10.88 0.95
C ASP A 94 -9.27 9.99 -0.04
N TYR A 95 -8.55 9.00 0.49
CA TYR A 95 -7.73 8.06 -0.29
C TYR A 95 -8.51 6.90 -0.91
N SER A 96 -9.79 6.74 -0.60
CA SER A 96 -10.52 5.51 -0.91
C SER A 96 -10.68 5.23 -2.41
N ASP A 97 -10.55 6.25 -3.25
CA ASP A 97 -10.70 6.18 -4.69
C ASP A 97 -9.45 6.62 -5.48
N ASP A 98 -8.33 6.76 -4.78
CA ASP A 98 -7.03 7.17 -5.32
C ASP A 98 -6.36 6.05 -6.11
N LYS A 99 -5.53 6.44 -7.09
CA LYS A 99 -4.92 5.49 -8.03
C LYS A 99 -3.46 5.80 -8.30
N VAL A 100 -2.63 4.77 -8.24
CA VAL A 100 -1.27 4.83 -8.79
C VAL A 100 -1.37 5.03 -10.30
N ILE A 101 -0.77 6.12 -10.80
CA ILE A 101 -0.68 6.40 -12.24
C ILE A 101 0.74 6.28 -12.77
N ASP A 102 1.74 6.34 -11.90
CA ASP A 102 3.15 6.15 -12.26
C ASP A 102 3.98 5.77 -11.03
N ALA A 103 5.17 5.20 -11.25
CA ALA A 103 6.12 4.84 -10.21
C ALA A 103 7.54 5.22 -10.62
N LEU A 104 8.12 6.18 -9.90
CA LEU A 104 9.49 6.66 -10.13
C LEU A 104 10.44 5.92 -9.19
N PHE A 105 11.44 5.25 -9.75
CA PHE A 105 12.43 4.51 -8.98
C PHE A 105 13.83 4.66 -9.57
N CYS A 106 14.85 4.38 -8.77
CA CYS A 106 16.23 4.38 -9.20
C CYS A 106 16.99 3.23 -8.55
N ASN A 107 17.74 2.47 -9.36
CA ASN A 107 18.47 1.28 -8.92
C ASN A 107 19.88 1.59 -8.39
N ASP A 108 20.47 2.69 -8.83
CA ASP A 108 21.87 3.06 -8.65
C ASP A 108 22.08 4.48 -8.13
N CYS A 109 21.00 5.20 -7.81
CA CYS A 109 21.08 6.48 -7.15
C CYS A 109 21.54 6.28 -5.70
N THR A 110 22.62 6.93 -5.31
CA THR A 110 22.98 7.10 -3.90
C THR A 110 22.03 8.13 -3.28
N GLU A 111 21.58 7.87 -2.05
CA GLU A 111 20.97 8.93 -1.25
C GLU A 111 22.11 9.82 -0.75
N ASP A 112 22.40 10.87 -1.51
CA ASP A 112 23.36 11.92 -1.13
C ASP A 112 22.80 12.82 -0.01
#